data_AF-A0A1F9MNK5-F1
#
_entry.id   AF-A0A1F9MNK5-F1
#
_cell.length_a   1.000
_cell.length_b   1.000
_cell.length_c   1.000
_cell.angle_alpha   90.00
_cell.angle_beta   90.00
_cell.angle_gamma   90.00
#
_symmetry.space_group_name_H-M   'P 1'
#
loop_
_entity.id
_entity.type
_entity.pdbx_description
1 polymer ?
#
loop_
_entity_poly.entity_id
_entity_poly.type
_entity_poly.pdbx_seq_one_letter_code
_entity_poly.pdbx_strand_id
1 'polypeptide(L)'
;MALIDNSDIWQDYDSRVFLGFPSLLQRGLLLPRDSHGNFQYSLVNTERILLEMVATYLRKQRAKGIYKGTFRTQNHYYGYDGRGTFPTKFDCDYAYNLGFTAYSLLANGATGYMAAIKDLHRPTADWQPIGIPLAPLMHLEERTGRLELVIAKQKVDLDSPAFKILERERTRWAVEDHYRFPGPIQFTGPCADLKPISLLLNCLG
;
A
#
# COMPACT_ATOMS: atom_id res chain seq x y z
N MET A 1 -20.65 -22.83 40.31
CA MET A 1 -19.53 -22.24 39.55
C MET A 1 -20.17 -21.32 38.51
N ALA A 2 -20.32 -20.03 38.85
CA ALA A 2 -20.99 -19.07 37.98
C ALA A 2 -20.14 -18.90 36.72
N LEU A 3 -20.72 -19.19 35.56
CA LEU A 3 -20.16 -18.81 34.28
C LEU A 3 -20.04 -17.29 34.31
N ILE A 4 -18.82 -16.78 34.15
CA ILE A 4 -18.59 -15.35 33.96
C ILE A 4 -19.38 -14.95 32.72
N ASP A 5 -20.37 -14.08 32.92
CA ASP A 5 -21.12 -13.47 31.83
C ASP A 5 -20.16 -12.53 31.08
N ASN A 6 -19.60 -13.03 29.98
CA ASN A 6 -18.68 -12.28 29.13
C ASN A 6 -19.41 -11.31 28.18
N SER A 7 -20.74 -11.15 28.31
CA SER A 7 -21.53 -10.25 27.46
C SER A 7 -21.09 -8.77 27.56
N ASP A 8 -20.43 -8.39 28.66
CA ASP A 8 -19.88 -7.04 28.86
C ASP A 8 -18.53 -6.80 28.14
N ILE A 9 -17.83 -7.86 27.71
CA ILE A 9 -16.50 -7.74 27.07
C ILE A 9 -16.58 -7.91 25.56
N TRP A 10 -17.43 -8.83 25.09
CA TRP A 10 -17.66 -9.08 23.66
C TRP A 10 -19.15 -9.02 23.39
N GLN A 11 -19.58 -8.12 22.50
CA GLN A 11 -20.96 -8.16 22.04
C GLN A 11 -21.19 -9.47 21.28
N ASP A 12 -22.36 -10.06 21.46
CA ASP A 12 -22.79 -11.30 20.77
C ASP A 12 -22.70 -11.16 19.24
N TYR A 13 -22.88 -9.95 18.71
CA TYR A 13 -22.61 -9.61 17.31
C TYR A 13 -21.14 -9.80 16.93
N ASP A 14 -20.19 -9.25 17.70
CA ASP A 14 -18.75 -9.33 17.41
C ASP A 14 -18.26 -10.77 17.45
N SER A 15 -18.75 -11.55 18.43
CA SER A 15 -18.46 -12.97 18.53
C SER A 15 -18.93 -13.73 17.30
N ARG A 16 -20.15 -13.47 16.81
CA ARG A 16 -20.67 -14.10 15.59
C ARG A 16 -19.89 -13.70 14.34
N VAL A 17 -19.52 -12.42 14.20
CA VAL A 17 -18.72 -11.95 13.07
C VAL A 17 -17.35 -12.62 13.08
N PHE A 18 -16.67 -12.63 14.24
CA PHE A 18 -15.37 -13.25 14.40
C PHE A 18 -15.41 -14.76 14.09
N LEU A 19 -16.38 -15.48 14.67
CA LEU A 19 -16.56 -16.92 14.43
C LEU A 19 -17.01 -17.22 12.99
N GLY A 20 -17.59 -16.26 12.28
CA GLY A 20 -17.95 -16.36 10.87
C GLY A 20 -16.77 -16.24 9.90
N PHE A 21 -15.62 -15.72 10.34
CA PHE A 21 -14.44 -15.59 9.48
C PHE A 21 -13.74 -16.94 9.24
N PRO A 22 -13.00 -17.09 8.13
CA PRO A 22 -12.08 -18.21 7.96
C PRO A 22 -11.09 -18.31 9.13
N SER A 23 -10.75 -19.53 9.55
CA SER A 23 -9.88 -19.77 10.70
C SER A 23 -8.51 -19.07 10.58
N LEU A 24 -7.99 -18.95 9.35
CA LEU A 24 -6.75 -18.23 9.08
C LEU A 24 -6.87 -16.72 9.35
N LEU A 25 -8.00 -16.10 9.02
CA LEU A 25 -8.27 -14.69 9.32
C LEU A 25 -8.46 -14.47 10.81
N GLN A 26 -9.20 -15.35 11.50
CA GLN A 26 -9.36 -15.30 12.96
C GLN A 26 -8.01 -15.27 13.67
N ARG A 27 -7.10 -16.20 13.31
CA ARG A 27 -5.74 -16.25 13.86
C ARG A 27 -4.93 -15.00 13.51
N GLY A 28 -5.04 -14.51 12.28
CA GLY A 28 -4.37 -13.29 11.84
C GLY A 28 -4.77 -12.06 12.65
N LEU A 29 -6.07 -11.90 12.93
CA LEU A 29 -6.62 -10.78 13.72
C LEU A 29 -6.15 -10.79 15.18
N LEU A 30 -5.76 -11.95 15.71
CA LEU A 30 -5.27 -12.13 17.08
C LEU A 30 -3.74 -12.03 17.19
N LEU A 31 -3.03 -11.69 16.11
CA LEU A 31 -1.59 -11.48 16.18
C LEU A 31 -1.23 -10.30 17.10
N PRO A 32 -0.09 -10.39 17.83
CA PRO A 32 0.37 -9.31 18.68
C PRO A 32 0.69 -8.06 17.83
N ARG A 33 0.49 -6.88 18.43
CA ARG A 33 0.87 -5.59 17.81
C ARG A 33 2.38 -5.41 17.85
N ASP A 34 2.90 -4.56 16.96
CA ASP A 34 4.32 -4.17 17.00
C ASP A 34 4.60 -3.20 18.18
N SER A 35 5.87 -2.81 18.35
CA SER A 35 6.30 -1.88 19.40
C SER A 35 5.65 -0.49 19.34
N HIS A 36 5.01 -0.15 18.24
CA HIS A 36 4.30 1.12 18.01
C HIS A 36 2.77 0.95 18.05
N GLY A 37 2.27 -0.23 18.44
CA GLY A 37 0.84 -0.52 18.52
C GLY A 37 0.17 -0.83 17.17
N ASN A 38 0.92 -0.91 16.06
CA ASN A 38 0.35 -1.20 14.76
C ASN A 38 -0.03 -2.68 14.62
N PHE A 39 -1.06 -2.94 13.83
CA PHE A 39 -1.35 -4.30 13.37
C PHE A 39 -0.27 -4.78 12.40
N GLN A 40 0.20 -6.00 12.57
CA GLN A 40 1.21 -6.59 11.71
C GLN A 40 0.59 -7.16 10.43
N TYR A 41 0.11 -6.28 9.54
CA TYR A 41 -0.56 -6.67 8.29
C TYR A 41 0.27 -7.63 7.43
N SER A 42 1.60 -7.49 7.44
CA SER A 42 2.52 -8.35 6.68
C SER A 42 2.57 -9.80 7.15
N LEU A 43 2.15 -10.08 8.40
CA LEU A 43 2.07 -11.43 8.95
C LEU A 43 0.70 -12.07 8.71
N VAL A 44 -0.29 -11.29 8.28
CA VAL A 44 -1.60 -11.81 7.90
C VAL A 44 -1.57 -12.17 6.43
N ASN A 45 -1.66 -13.47 6.16
CA ASN A 45 -1.74 -14.04 4.82
C ASN A 45 -3.09 -13.78 4.15
N THR A 46 -3.40 -12.50 3.91
CA THR A 46 -4.64 -12.01 3.30
C THR A 46 -4.92 -12.71 1.97
N GLU A 47 -3.88 -12.96 1.19
CA GLU A 47 -3.95 -13.64 -0.08
C GLU A 47 -4.42 -15.10 0.07
N ARG A 48 -3.95 -15.84 1.09
CA ARG A 48 -4.42 -17.20 1.38
C ARG A 48 -5.86 -17.20 1.88
N ILE A 49 -6.22 -16.23 2.71
CA ILE A 49 -7.58 -16.04 3.21
C ILE A 49 -8.55 -15.88 2.03
N LEU A 50 -8.24 -14.98 1.08
CA LEU A 50 -9.05 -14.77 -0.12
C LEU A 50 -9.14 -16.04 -0.98
N LEU A 51 -8.03 -16.75 -1.18
CA LEU A 51 -8.01 -18.00 -1.95
C LEU A 51 -8.90 -19.08 -1.31
N GLU A 52 -8.87 -19.26 0.01
CA GLU A 52 -9.72 -20.22 0.72
C GLU A 52 -11.21 -19.85 0.65
N MET A 53 -11.52 -18.55 0.74
CA MET A 53 -12.89 -18.05 0.58
C MET A 53 -13.42 -18.32 -0.83
N VAL A 54 -12.64 -18.01 -1.87
CA VAL A 54 -13.01 -18.28 -3.27
C VAL A 54 -13.13 -19.79 -3.52
N ALA A 55 -12.19 -20.60 -3.04
CA ALA A 55 -12.25 -22.05 -3.17
C ALA A 55 -13.51 -22.64 -2.52
N THR A 56 -13.88 -22.14 -1.33
CA THR A 56 -15.10 -22.56 -0.64
C THR A 56 -16.36 -22.14 -1.40
N TYR A 57 -16.39 -20.92 -1.92
CA TYR A 57 -17.49 -20.45 -2.77
C TYR A 57 -17.64 -21.33 -4.02
N LEU A 58 -16.55 -21.57 -4.77
CA LEU A 58 -16.57 -22.38 -5.99
C LEU A 58 -16.95 -23.85 -5.73
N ARG A 59 -16.54 -24.44 -4.59
CA ARG A 59 -17.01 -25.78 -4.17
C ARG A 59 -18.53 -25.81 -3.97
N LYS A 60 -19.10 -24.80 -3.29
CA LYS A 60 -20.55 -24.67 -3.13
C LYS A 60 -21.27 -24.51 -4.47
N GLN A 61 -20.71 -23.73 -5.40
CA GLN A 61 -21.30 -23.56 -6.74
C GLN A 61 -21.18 -24.84 -7.59
N ARG A 62 -20.11 -25.62 -7.44
CA ARG A 62 -19.98 -26.92 -8.09
C ARG A 62 -21.03 -27.92 -7.59
N ALA A 63 -21.27 -27.96 -6.28
CA ALA A 63 -22.31 -28.81 -5.69
C ALA A 63 -23.72 -28.49 -6.22
N LYS A 64 -23.97 -27.23 -6.61
CA LYS A 64 -25.21 -26.78 -7.26
C LYS A 64 -25.24 -27.01 -8.78
N GLY A 65 -24.17 -27.55 -9.38
CA GLY A 65 -24.05 -27.73 -10.83
C GLY A 65 -23.78 -26.44 -11.63
N ILE A 66 -23.57 -25.29 -10.96
CA ILE A 66 -23.36 -23.98 -11.60
C ILE A 66 -21.92 -23.84 -12.10
N TYR A 67 -20.94 -24.21 -11.27
CA TYR A 67 -19.52 -24.12 -11.62
C TYR A 67 -18.99 -25.47 -12.14
N LYS A 68 -18.54 -25.50 -13.41
CA LYS A 68 -18.01 -26.70 -14.08
C LYS A 68 -16.49 -26.68 -14.27
N GLY A 69 -15.83 -25.55 -14.04
CA GLY A 69 -14.39 -25.37 -14.26
C GLY A 69 -13.52 -26.08 -13.22
N THR A 70 -12.20 -25.93 -13.33
CA THR A 70 -11.23 -26.39 -12.32
C THR A 70 -10.51 -25.19 -11.75
N PHE A 71 -10.46 -25.10 -10.41
CA PHE A 71 -9.77 -24.01 -9.72
C PHE A 71 -8.47 -24.55 -9.13
N ARG A 72 -7.33 -24.10 -9.68
CA ARG A 72 -5.99 -24.33 -9.15
C ARG A 72 -5.39 -22.98 -8.81
N THR A 73 -4.64 -22.93 -7.72
CA THR A 73 -4.12 -21.68 -7.18
C THR A 73 -2.63 -21.79 -6.97
N GLN A 74 -1.96 -20.67 -7.19
CA GLN A 74 -0.59 -20.45 -6.77
C GLN A 74 -0.57 -19.12 -6.02
N ASN A 75 0.17 -19.10 -4.91
CA ASN A 75 0.22 -17.94 -4.05
C ASN A 75 1.60 -17.29 -4.09
N HIS A 76 1.62 -15.97 -4.07
CA HIS A 76 2.83 -15.15 -4.05
C HIS A 76 2.67 -13.99 -3.06
N TYR A 77 3.74 -13.70 -2.33
CA TYR A 77 3.83 -12.53 -1.46
C TYR A 77 5.16 -11.83 -1.74
N TYR A 78 5.11 -10.75 -2.53
CA TYR A 78 6.28 -9.97 -2.89
C TYR A 78 6.36 -8.74 -1.98
N GLY A 79 7.43 -8.64 -1.19
CA GLY A 79 7.61 -7.55 -0.23
C GLY A 79 9.08 -7.32 0.09
N TYR A 80 9.67 -8.22 0.88
CA TYR A 80 11.06 -8.07 1.35
C TYR A 80 12.08 -7.97 0.21
N ASP A 81 11.90 -8.78 -0.84
CA ASP A 81 12.81 -8.82 -2.00
C ASP A 81 12.92 -7.47 -2.72
N GLY A 82 11.87 -6.65 -2.69
CA GLY A 82 11.86 -5.33 -3.32
C GLY A 82 12.50 -4.22 -2.49
N ARG A 83 12.74 -4.43 -1.18
CA ARG A 83 13.23 -3.36 -0.27
C ARG A 83 14.75 -3.24 -0.22
N GLY A 84 15.47 -4.30 -0.56
CA GLY A 84 16.94 -4.36 -0.58
C GLY A 84 17.54 -4.43 -1.97
N THR A 85 16.75 -4.11 -3.01
CA THR A 85 17.21 -4.15 -4.41
C THR A 85 17.91 -2.85 -4.81
N PHE A 86 18.56 -2.85 -5.97
CA PHE A 86 19.11 -1.63 -6.54
C PHE A 86 18.00 -0.61 -6.84
N PRO A 87 18.16 0.66 -6.43
CA PRO A 87 17.20 1.71 -6.77
C PRO A 87 17.08 1.88 -8.28
N THR A 88 15.92 2.35 -8.76
CA THR A 88 15.80 2.75 -10.17
C THR A 88 16.69 3.97 -10.45
N LYS A 89 17.01 4.26 -11.72
CA LYS A 89 17.70 5.51 -12.06
C LYS A 89 16.94 6.74 -11.55
N PHE A 90 15.61 6.72 -11.65
CA PHE A 90 14.75 7.77 -11.08
C PHE A 90 14.98 7.94 -9.58
N ASP A 91 15.03 6.85 -8.79
CA ASP A 91 15.27 6.92 -7.35
C ASP A 91 16.69 7.38 -7.02
N CYS A 92 17.70 6.99 -7.82
CA CYS A 92 19.07 7.49 -7.69
C CYS A 92 19.13 9.01 -7.87
N ASP A 93 18.57 9.51 -8.97
CA ASP A 93 18.53 10.94 -9.27
C ASP A 93 17.74 11.70 -8.18
N TYR A 94 16.59 11.15 -7.76
CA TYR A 94 15.74 11.76 -6.75
C TYR A 94 16.42 11.82 -5.37
N ALA A 95 16.98 10.71 -4.89
CA ALA A 95 17.63 10.65 -3.58
C ALA A 95 18.90 11.53 -3.53
N TYR A 96 19.68 11.54 -4.61
CA TYR A 96 20.87 12.40 -4.71
C TYR A 96 20.48 13.89 -4.62
N ASN A 97 19.48 14.31 -5.41
CA ASN A 97 19.02 15.70 -5.40
C ASN A 97 18.33 16.08 -4.08
N LEU A 98 17.64 15.16 -3.41
CA LEU A 98 17.12 15.39 -2.05
C LEU A 98 18.26 15.67 -1.05
N GLY A 99 19.34 14.91 -1.11
CA GLY A 99 20.52 15.15 -0.26
C GLY A 99 21.14 16.52 -0.51
N PHE A 100 21.30 16.90 -1.78
CA PHE A 100 21.80 18.23 -2.15
C PHE A 100 20.85 19.35 -1.69
N THR A 101 19.55 19.16 -1.83
CA THR A 101 18.52 20.09 -1.35
C THR A 101 18.58 20.27 0.17
N ALA A 102 18.71 19.18 0.91
CA ALA A 102 18.85 19.22 2.37
C ALA A 102 20.11 19.97 2.80
N TYR A 103 21.24 19.75 2.10
CA TYR A 103 22.45 20.53 2.30
C TYR A 103 22.24 22.01 2.03
N SER A 104 21.61 22.38 0.91
CA SER A 104 21.33 23.79 0.59
C SER A 104 20.43 24.46 1.64
N LEU A 105 19.41 23.76 2.16
CA LEU A 105 18.57 24.27 3.25
C LEU A 105 19.40 24.53 4.52
N LEU A 106 20.24 23.57 4.91
CA LEU A 106 21.11 23.68 6.08
C LEU A 106 22.13 24.81 5.95
N ALA A 107 22.79 24.92 4.78
CA ALA A 107 23.80 25.94 4.51
C ALA A 107 23.23 27.36 4.58
N ASN A 108 21.91 27.52 4.35
CA ASN A 108 21.19 28.79 4.47
C ASN A 108 20.48 28.97 5.83
N GLY A 109 20.77 28.11 6.83
CA GLY A 109 20.24 28.23 8.20
C GLY A 109 18.78 27.83 8.37
N ALA A 110 18.15 27.16 7.40
CA ALA A 110 16.78 26.69 7.53
C ALA A 110 16.67 25.50 8.50
N THR A 111 15.63 25.49 9.34
CA THR A 111 15.33 24.40 10.29
C THR A 111 13.85 24.07 10.31
N GLY A 112 13.49 22.82 10.59
CA GLY A 112 12.09 22.36 10.58
C GLY A 112 11.48 22.20 9.18
N TYR A 113 12.31 22.07 8.14
CA TYR A 113 11.89 21.84 6.76
C TYR A 113 12.18 20.40 6.31
N MET A 114 11.28 19.85 5.50
CA MET A 114 11.51 18.65 4.70
C MET A 114 12.08 19.05 3.34
N ALA A 115 13.23 18.48 2.96
CA ALA A 115 13.72 18.60 1.60
C ALA A 115 12.78 17.86 0.64
N ALA A 116 12.41 18.51 -0.47
CA ALA A 116 11.54 17.94 -1.49
C ALA A 116 11.95 18.43 -2.88
N ILE A 117 11.54 17.70 -3.91
CA ILE A 117 11.76 18.07 -5.31
C ILE A 117 10.40 18.14 -6.01
N LYS A 118 10.10 19.25 -6.67
CA LYS A 118 8.91 19.41 -7.51
C LYS A 118 9.18 19.00 -8.96
N ASP A 119 8.09 18.83 -9.69
CA ASP A 119 8.08 18.61 -11.14
C ASP A 119 8.78 17.31 -11.56
N LEU A 120 8.70 16.28 -10.72
CA LEU A 120 9.30 14.97 -10.94
C LEU A 120 8.86 14.28 -12.24
N HIS A 121 7.75 14.69 -12.86
CA HIS A 121 7.32 14.18 -14.17
C HIS A 121 8.20 14.66 -15.32
N ARG A 122 8.84 15.83 -15.17
CA ARG A 122 9.71 16.47 -16.19
C ARG A 122 11.08 15.78 -16.26
N PRO A 123 11.90 16.07 -17.29
CA PRO A 123 13.31 15.68 -17.30
C PRO A 123 14.02 16.16 -16.03
N THR A 124 15.02 15.40 -15.57
CA THR A 124 15.75 15.67 -14.30
C THR A 124 16.34 17.08 -14.25
N ALA A 125 16.72 17.65 -15.40
CA ALA A 125 17.25 19.01 -15.50
C ALA A 125 16.23 20.12 -15.13
N ASP A 126 14.93 19.82 -15.22
CA ASP A 126 13.84 20.76 -14.95
C ASP A 126 13.25 20.61 -13.54
N TRP A 127 13.83 19.72 -12.72
CA TRP A 127 13.38 19.49 -11.36
C TRP A 127 13.68 20.70 -10.46
N GLN A 128 12.76 20.99 -9.54
CA GLN A 128 12.87 22.15 -8.65
C GLN A 128 13.08 21.72 -7.20
N PRO A 129 14.29 21.91 -6.64
CA PRO A 129 14.55 21.77 -5.21
C PRO A 129 13.71 22.75 -4.37
N ILE A 130 13.05 22.26 -3.33
CA ILE A 130 12.27 23.06 -2.39
C ILE A 130 12.43 22.57 -0.95
N GLY A 131 12.14 23.46 0.01
CA GLY A 131 11.92 23.09 1.41
C GLY A 131 10.44 23.25 1.77
N ILE A 132 9.84 22.20 2.34
CA ILE A 132 8.46 22.23 2.84
C ILE A 132 8.48 22.35 4.37
N PRO A 133 7.88 23.38 4.98
CA PRO A 133 7.77 23.45 6.44
C PRO A 133 7.05 22.21 6.99
N LEU A 134 7.60 21.58 8.03
CA LEU A 134 7.03 20.37 8.62
C LEU A 134 5.72 20.63 9.38
N ALA A 135 5.65 21.73 10.13
CA ALA A 135 4.55 21.99 11.05
C ALA A 135 3.15 21.97 10.39
N PRO A 136 2.92 22.57 9.20
CA PRO A 136 1.63 22.50 8.51
C PRO A 136 1.21 21.09 8.04
N LEU A 137 2.13 20.13 7.99
CA LEU A 137 1.84 18.75 7.60
C LEU A 137 1.44 17.87 8.79
N MET A 138 1.53 18.42 10.02
CA MET A 138 1.28 17.69 11.24
C MET A 138 -0.14 17.92 11.78
N HIS A 139 -0.69 16.90 12.42
CA HIS A 139 -1.98 16.94 13.12
C HIS A 139 -1.90 16.05 14.37
N LEU A 140 -2.85 16.22 15.30
CA LEU A 140 -2.95 15.37 16.49
C LEU A 140 -3.71 14.08 16.14
N GLU A 141 -3.12 12.93 16.48
CA GLU A 141 -3.73 11.60 16.35
C GLU A 141 -3.67 10.90 17.71
N GLU A 142 -4.74 10.19 18.10
CA GLU A 142 -4.73 9.39 19.33
C GLU A 142 -4.08 8.03 19.08
N ARG A 143 -3.01 7.74 19.82
CA ARG A 143 -2.30 6.47 19.80
C ARG A 143 -2.15 5.93 21.21
N THR A 144 -2.58 4.70 21.43
CA THR A 144 -2.50 4.04 22.75
C THR A 144 -3.12 4.87 23.89
N GLY A 145 -4.19 5.64 23.61
CA GLY A 145 -4.85 6.50 24.58
C GLY A 145 -4.15 7.85 24.84
N ARG A 146 -3.19 8.27 24.00
CA ARG A 146 -2.48 9.54 24.12
C ARG A 146 -2.50 10.30 22.79
N LEU A 147 -2.60 11.63 22.86
CA LEU A 147 -2.49 12.50 21.69
C LEU A 147 -1.02 12.69 21.32
N GLU A 148 -0.68 12.32 20.08
CA GLU A 148 0.66 12.50 19.51
C GLU A 148 0.59 13.38 18.26
N LEU A 149 1.62 14.20 18.05
CA LEU A 149 1.73 15.04 16.85
C LEU A 149 2.37 14.23 15.72
N VAL A 150 1.62 14.00 14.63
CA VAL A 150 2.03 13.09 13.55
C VAL A 150 1.74 13.67 12.17
N ILE A 151 2.52 13.22 11.17
CA ILE A 151 2.25 13.50 9.76
C ILE A 151 1.21 12.49 9.26
N ALA A 152 0.15 12.99 8.62
CA ALA A 152 -0.90 12.14 8.07
C ALA A 152 -0.36 11.22 6.98
N LYS A 153 -0.66 9.92 7.09
CA LYS A 153 -0.40 8.96 6.02
C LYS A 153 -1.31 9.31 4.85
N GLN A 154 -0.74 9.58 3.68
CA GLN A 154 -1.57 9.76 2.49
C GLN A 154 -2.10 8.42 1.98
N LYS A 155 -3.40 8.39 1.74
CA LYS A 155 -4.11 7.23 1.17
C LYS A 155 -4.26 7.44 -0.34
N VAL A 156 -4.69 6.39 -1.03
CA VAL A 156 -5.10 6.54 -2.44
C VAL A 156 -6.30 7.48 -2.49
N ASP A 157 -6.16 8.57 -3.24
CA ASP A 157 -7.27 9.44 -3.59
C ASP A 157 -8.09 8.80 -4.71
N LEU A 158 -9.35 8.48 -4.41
CA LEU A 158 -10.27 7.85 -5.34
C LEU A 158 -10.74 8.81 -6.45
N ASP A 159 -10.49 10.10 -6.29
CA ASP A 159 -10.76 11.13 -7.30
C ASP A 159 -9.52 11.49 -8.12
N SER A 160 -8.35 10.92 -7.81
CA SER A 160 -7.13 11.15 -8.57
C SER A 160 -7.22 10.64 -10.02
N PRO A 161 -6.54 11.29 -10.98
CA PRO A 161 -6.50 10.83 -12.38
C PRO A 161 -6.03 9.38 -12.53
N ALA A 162 -5.02 8.97 -11.77
CA ALA A 162 -4.52 7.59 -11.81
C ALA A 162 -5.59 6.57 -11.36
N PHE A 163 -6.35 6.87 -10.30
CA PHE A 163 -7.41 5.98 -9.84
C PHE A 163 -8.59 5.92 -10.81
N LYS A 164 -9.00 7.05 -11.39
CA LYS A 164 -10.09 7.07 -12.39
C LYS A 164 -9.77 6.25 -13.63
N ILE A 165 -8.50 6.20 -14.04
CA ILE A 165 -8.07 5.31 -15.12
C ILE A 165 -8.22 3.84 -14.70
N LEU A 166 -7.77 3.46 -13.50
CA LEU A 166 -7.97 2.09 -12.98
C LEU A 166 -9.48 1.74 -12.90
N GLU A 167 -10.31 2.66 -12.41
CA GLU A 167 -11.75 2.48 -12.29
C GLU A 167 -12.41 2.23 -13.64
N ARG A 168 -12.03 2.99 -14.67
CA ARG A 168 -12.54 2.83 -16.04
C ARG A 168 -12.12 1.50 -16.67
N GLU A 169 -10.88 1.09 -16.47
CA GLU A 169 -10.30 -0.04 -17.21
C GLU A 169 -10.48 -1.40 -16.50
N ARG A 170 -10.64 -1.44 -15.17
CA ARG A 170 -10.66 -2.70 -14.39
C ARG A 170 -11.74 -3.70 -14.81
N THR A 171 -12.89 -3.24 -15.30
CA THR A 171 -13.97 -4.13 -15.77
C THR A 171 -13.55 -4.88 -17.02
N ARG A 172 -12.86 -4.20 -17.94
CA ARG A 172 -12.29 -4.81 -19.14
C ARG A 172 -11.18 -5.79 -18.79
N TRP A 173 -10.24 -5.35 -17.94
CA TRP A 173 -9.11 -6.18 -17.50
C TRP A 173 -9.51 -7.40 -16.65
N ALA A 174 -10.72 -7.41 -16.09
CA ALA A 174 -11.24 -8.56 -15.34
C ALA A 174 -11.66 -9.74 -16.24
N VAL A 175 -11.92 -9.50 -17.53
CA VAL A 175 -12.45 -10.51 -18.47
C VAL A 175 -11.57 -10.74 -19.69
N GLU A 176 -10.75 -9.76 -20.08
CA GLU A 176 -9.83 -9.86 -21.21
C GLU A 176 -8.39 -10.15 -20.75
N ASP A 177 -7.67 -10.97 -21.53
CA ASP A 177 -6.24 -11.24 -21.35
C ASP A 177 -5.36 -10.05 -21.79
N HIS A 178 -5.46 -8.94 -21.06
CA HIS A 178 -4.79 -7.67 -21.38
C HIS A 178 -3.54 -7.44 -20.50
N TYR A 179 -2.63 -8.42 -20.49
CA TYR A 179 -1.43 -8.37 -19.64
C TYR A 179 -0.35 -7.44 -20.19
N ARG A 180 0.41 -6.82 -19.27
CA ARG A 180 1.66 -6.09 -19.59
C ARG A 180 2.84 -6.85 -19.00
N PHE A 181 3.94 -6.90 -19.74
CA PHE A 181 5.16 -7.61 -19.37
C PHE A 181 6.30 -6.59 -19.18
N PRO A 182 6.35 -5.86 -18.04
CA PRO A 182 7.47 -4.98 -17.77
C PRO A 182 8.76 -5.79 -17.66
N GLY A 183 9.83 -5.28 -18.26
CA GLY A 183 11.16 -5.87 -18.13
C GLY A 183 11.85 -5.51 -16.81
N PRO A 184 13.05 -6.06 -16.55
CA PRO A 184 13.87 -5.68 -15.41
C PRO A 184 14.28 -4.20 -15.43
N ILE A 185 14.64 -3.65 -14.26
CA ILE A 185 15.19 -2.30 -14.12
C ILE A 185 16.39 -2.14 -15.07
N GLN A 186 16.37 -1.09 -15.87
CA GLN A 186 17.47 -0.72 -16.76
C GLN A 186 18.12 0.56 -16.25
N PHE A 187 19.46 0.62 -16.28
CA PHE A 187 20.23 1.81 -15.92
C PHE A 187 20.78 2.56 -17.14
N THR A 188 20.71 1.93 -18.31
CA THR A 188 21.13 2.49 -19.60
C THR A 188 20.09 2.17 -20.67
N GLY A 189 20.13 2.93 -21.76
CA GLY A 189 19.20 2.74 -22.88
C GLY A 189 17.84 3.40 -22.70
N PRO A 190 16.90 3.16 -23.62
CA PRO A 190 15.65 3.93 -23.75
C PRO A 190 14.72 3.87 -22.53
N CYS A 191 14.84 2.82 -21.71
CA CYS A 191 13.97 2.59 -20.56
C CYS A 191 14.56 3.10 -19.24
N ALA A 192 15.79 3.63 -19.23
CA ALA A 192 16.46 4.01 -17.99
C ALA A 192 15.77 5.18 -17.28
N ASP A 193 15.21 6.13 -18.02
CA ASP A 193 14.56 7.33 -17.49
C ASP A 193 13.04 7.15 -17.28
N LEU A 194 12.54 5.91 -17.29
CA LEU A 194 11.14 5.64 -17.00
C LEU A 194 10.80 6.02 -15.56
N LYS A 195 9.64 6.65 -15.41
CA LYS A 195 9.13 7.13 -14.12
C LYS A 195 7.97 6.24 -13.64
N PRO A 196 7.68 6.23 -12.32
CA PRO A 196 6.53 5.51 -11.80
C PRO A 196 5.25 5.89 -12.54
N ILE A 197 4.48 4.89 -12.97
CA ILE A 197 3.26 5.14 -13.77
C ILE A 197 2.24 5.99 -13.00
N SER A 198 2.12 5.81 -11.69
CA SER A 198 1.23 6.61 -10.84
C SER A 198 1.60 8.10 -10.84
N LEU A 199 2.90 8.43 -10.87
CA LEU A 199 3.39 9.80 -10.99
C LEU A 199 2.94 10.41 -12.33
N LEU A 200 3.18 9.69 -13.43
CA LEU A 200 2.84 10.17 -14.77
C LEU A 200 1.33 10.34 -14.96
N LEU A 201 0.53 9.39 -14.49
CA LEU A 201 -0.93 9.44 -14.62
C LEU A 201 -1.53 10.59 -13.83
N ASN A 202 -1.03 10.88 -12.63
CA ASN A 202 -1.52 11.99 -11.82
C ASN A 202 -1.15 13.38 -12.37
N CYS A 203 -0.25 13.46 -13.35
CA CYS A 203 0.06 14.70 -14.07
C CYS A 203 -0.82 14.94 -15.30
N LEU A 204 -1.76 14.03 -15.62
CA LEU A 204 -2.69 14.18 -16.75
C LEU A 204 -3.94 15.03 -16.41
N GLY A 205 -4.15 15.35 -15.13
CA GLY A 205 -5.30 16.10 -14.63
C GLY A 205 -4.97 17.55 -14.30
#